data_AF-A0A068F5D2-F1
#
_entry.id   AF-A0A068F5D2-F1
#
_cell.length_a   1.000
_cell.length_b   1.000
_cell.length_c   1.000
_cell.angle_alpha   90.00
_cell.angle_beta   90.00
_cell.angle_gamma   90.00
#
_symmetry.space_group_name_H-M   'P 1'
#
loop_
_entity.id
_entity.type
_entity.pdbx_description
1 polymer ?
#
loop_
_entity_poly.entity_id
_entity_poly.type
_entity_poly.pdbx_seq_one_letter_code
_entity_poly.pdbx_strand_id
1 'polypeptide(L)'
;LMKSTEGCFQRNENKCYELGIKKRMTFLDILLQATIDGKPLTNEEMREEVDVFTFGGHDTITHALSYILYLISRHPEVQQKAFDEVLKVIGPDKTRPVGMRELQELKYLECV
;
A
#
# COMPACT_ATOMS: atom_id res chain seq x y z
N LEU A 1 18.64 11.69 35.99
CA LEU A 1 18.42 10.24 36.22
C LEU A 1 17.12 9.81 35.55
N MET A 2 17.15 9.66 34.23
CA MET A 2 16.12 8.94 33.48
C MET A 2 16.83 7.78 32.82
N LYS A 3 16.54 6.56 33.29
CA LYS A 3 17.08 5.33 32.71
C LYS A 3 16.28 5.05 31.44
N SER A 4 16.98 5.01 30.31
CA SER A 4 16.48 4.47 29.06
C SER A 4 16.18 2.98 29.28
N THR A 5 14.92 2.59 29.19
CA THR A 5 14.54 1.18 29.07
C THR A 5 14.68 0.78 27.61
N GLU A 6 15.77 0.08 27.31
CA GLU A 6 15.95 -0.71 26.10
C GLU A 6 14.91 -1.84 26.09
N GLY A 7 13.75 -1.58 25.51
CA GLY A 7 12.77 -2.61 25.19
C GLY A 7 13.24 -3.36 23.94
N CYS A 8 14.03 -4.42 24.12
CA CYS A 8 14.28 -5.40 23.07
C CYS A 8 12.94 -6.07 22.70
N PHE A 9 12.33 -5.65 21.60
CA PHE A 9 11.13 -6.29 21.07
C PHE A 9 11.53 -7.59 20.36
N GLN A 10 11.76 -8.65 21.13
CA GLN A 10 11.95 -9.99 20.58
C GLN A 10 10.61 -10.50 20.03
N ARG A 11 10.32 -10.18 18.76
CA ARG A 11 9.20 -10.81 18.03
C ARG A 11 9.62 -12.24 17.73
N ASN A 12 8.86 -13.20 18.23
CA ASN A 12 9.11 -14.62 18.07
C ASN A 12 8.84 -15.03 16.59
N GLU A 13 9.84 -14.94 15.72
CA GLU A 13 9.75 -15.16 14.26
C GLU A 13 9.49 -16.61 13.86
N ASN A 14 9.69 -17.55 14.79
CA ASN A 14 9.72 -18.99 14.48
C ASN A 14 8.35 -19.63 14.23
N LYS A 15 7.23 -18.94 14.48
CA LYS A 15 5.89 -19.55 14.35
C LYS A 15 5.33 -19.57 12.92
N CYS A 16 5.86 -18.73 12.02
CA CYS A 16 5.29 -18.59 10.66
C CYS A 16 5.91 -19.54 9.63
N TYR A 17 7.16 -19.98 9.84
CA TYR A 17 7.84 -20.89 8.90
C TYR A 17 7.29 -22.32 8.95
N GLU A 18 6.74 -22.76 10.09
CA GLU A 18 6.18 -24.12 10.24
C GLU A 18 4.87 -24.34 9.47
N LEU A 19 4.19 -23.28 9.03
CA LEU A 19 2.89 -23.37 8.34
C LEU A 19 2.96 -23.30 6.81
N GLY A 20 4.15 -23.22 6.21
CA GLY A 20 4.31 -23.13 4.75
C GLY A 20 3.73 -21.86 4.12
N ILE A 21 3.24 -20.91 4.93
CA ILE A 21 2.73 -19.61 4.48
C ILE A 21 3.93 -18.68 4.38
N LYS A 22 4.40 -18.42 3.16
CA LYS A 22 5.44 -17.41 2.91
C LYS A 22 4.88 -16.04 3.33
N LYS A 23 5.33 -15.52 4.48
CA LYS A 23 4.91 -14.21 5.01
C LYS A 23 5.21 -13.16 3.93
N ARG A 24 4.19 -12.45 3.46
CA ARG A 24 4.42 -11.27 2.62
C ARG A 24 5.12 -10.24 3.49
N MET A 25 6.34 -9.87 3.09
CA MET A 25 7.08 -8.82 3.78
C MET A 25 6.42 -7.49 3.47
N THR A 26 6.03 -6.78 4.52
CA THR A 26 5.59 -5.39 4.40
C THR A 26 6.80 -4.49 4.18
N PHE A 27 6.59 -3.25 3.73
CA PHE A 27 7.67 -2.28 3.56
C PHE A 27 8.52 -2.13 4.83
N LEU A 28 7.88 -2.05 6.00
CA LEU A 28 8.59 -1.97 7.28
C LEU A 28 9.34 -3.28 7.62
N ASP A 29 8.79 -4.45 7.30
CA ASP A 29 9.54 -5.71 7.47
C ASP A 29 10.81 -5.72 6.58
N ILE A 30 10.76 -5.11 5.39
CA ILE A 30 11.91 -4.98 4.50
C ILE A 30 12.97 -4.04 5.09
N LEU A 31 12.55 -2.88 5.60
CA LEU A 31 13.48 -1.93 6.25
C LEU A 31 14.16 -2.54 7.48
N LEU A 32 13.42 -3.30 8.29
CA LEU A 32 13.98 -3.98 9.47
C LEU A 32 15.03 -5.05 9.11
N GLN A 33 14.93 -5.65 7.93
CA GLN A 33 15.87 -6.67 7.45
C GLN A 33 16.97 -6.09 6.55
N ALA A 34 16.83 -4.83 6.12
CA ALA A 34 17.77 -4.19 5.22
C ALA A 34 19.10 -3.92 5.94
N THR A 35 20.20 -4.16 5.21
CA THR A 35 21.55 -3.87 5.65
C THR A 35 22.28 -3.07 4.58
N ILE A 36 22.98 -2.02 5.00
CA ILE A 36 23.82 -1.18 4.15
C ILE A 36 25.25 -1.36 4.65
N ASP A 37 26.17 -1.74 3.76
CA ASP A 37 27.58 -2.01 4.10
C ASP A 37 27.77 -3.00 5.27
N GLY A 38 26.87 -3.98 5.37
CA GLY A 38 26.88 -5.01 6.42
C GLY A 38 26.37 -4.54 7.78
N LYS A 39 25.81 -3.33 7.88
CA LYS A 39 25.19 -2.80 9.11
C LYS A 39 23.67 -2.66 8.93
N PRO A 40 22.87 -2.96 9.96
CA PRO A 40 21.44 -2.68 9.93
C PRO A 40 21.21 -1.17 9.93
N LEU A 41 20.09 -0.75 9.33
CA LEU A 41 19.63 0.63 9.43
C LEU A 41 19.37 1.00 10.89
N THR A 42 19.71 2.23 11.25
CA THR A 42 19.32 2.82 12.53
C THR A 42 17.82 3.15 12.54
N ASN A 43 17.25 3.30 13.73
CA ASN A 43 15.85 3.72 13.87
C ASN A 43 15.57 5.10 13.28
N GLU A 44 16.59 5.96 13.19
CA GLU A 44 16.48 7.30 12.60
C GLU A 44 16.42 7.21 11.08
N GLU A 45 17.37 6.49 10.46
CA GLU A 45 17.35 6.24 9.00
C GLU A 45 16.06 5.52 8.56
N MET A 46 15.60 4.50 9.31
CA MET A 46 14.32 3.84 9.00
C MET A 46 13.13 4.80 9.08
N ARG A 47 13.13 5.73 10.03
CA ARG A 47 12.07 6.73 10.15
C ARG A 47 12.11 7.71 8.97
N GLU A 48 13.30 8.19 8.62
CA GLU A 48 13.49 9.09 7.48
C GLU A 48 12.99 8.47 6.18
N GLU A 49 13.31 7.20 5.90
CA GLU A 49 12.82 6.49 4.72
C GLU A 49 11.30 6.31 4.71
N VAL A 50 10.70 6.02 5.87
CA VAL A 50 9.24 5.93 6.01
C VAL A 50 8.58 7.29 5.78
N ASP A 51 9.15 8.37 6.33
CA ASP A 51 8.63 9.72 6.19
C ASP A 51 8.71 10.16 4.72
N VAL A 52 9.85 9.94 4.05
CA VAL A 52 9.99 10.24 2.61
C VAL A 52 8.99 9.46 1.78
N PHE A 53 8.83 8.16 2.03
CA PHE A 53 7.88 7.32 1.27
C PHE A 53 6.43 7.76 1.47
N THR A 54 6.03 8.05 2.72
CA THR A 54 4.65 8.40 3.03
C THR A 54 4.31 9.83 2.62
N PHE A 55 5.15 10.81 2.93
CA PHE A 55 4.86 12.22 2.63
C PHE A 55 5.18 12.59 1.19
N GLY A 56 6.23 12.02 0.59
CA GLY A 56 6.58 12.28 -0.81
C GLY A 56 5.49 11.82 -1.79
N GLY A 57 4.82 10.72 -1.48
CA GLY A 57 3.69 10.22 -2.27
C GLY A 57 2.34 10.86 -1.92
N HIS A 58 2.13 11.30 -0.68
CA HIS A 58 0.82 11.73 -0.21
C HIS A 58 0.27 12.91 -1.00
N ASP A 59 1.04 13.99 -1.10
CA ASP A 59 0.53 15.22 -1.71
C ASP A 59 0.36 15.04 -3.22
N THR A 60 1.31 14.37 -3.90
CA THR A 60 1.24 14.12 -5.34
C THR A 60 0.04 13.23 -5.70
N ILE A 61 -0.18 12.14 -4.95
CA ILE A 61 -1.33 11.24 -5.15
C ILE A 61 -2.64 11.96 -4.83
N THR A 62 -2.70 12.75 -3.76
CA THR A 62 -3.91 13.50 -3.37
C THR A 62 -4.31 14.50 -4.46
N HIS A 63 -3.35 15.24 -5.01
CA HIS A 63 -3.62 16.17 -6.11
C HIS A 63 -4.06 15.42 -7.38
N ALA A 64 -3.40 14.31 -7.73
CA ALA A 64 -3.77 13.50 -8.89
C ALA A 64 -5.21 12.96 -8.76
N LEU A 65 -5.55 12.33 -7.63
CA LEU A 65 -6.89 11.80 -7.38
C LEU A 65 -7.95 12.91 -7.38
N SER A 66 -7.66 14.06 -6.78
CA SER A 66 -8.58 15.21 -6.78
C SER A 66 -8.86 15.70 -8.20
N TYR A 67 -7.83 15.76 -9.05
CA TYR A 67 -7.96 16.18 -10.44
C TYR A 67 -8.70 15.15 -11.29
N ILE A 68 -8.41 13.86 -11.12
CA ILE A 68 -9.12 12.77 -11.80
C ILE A 68 -10.62 12.82 -11.44
N LEU A 69 -10.96 12.90 -10.15
CA LEU A 69 -12.35 12.99 -9.70
C LEU A 69 -13.05 14.24 -10.25
N TYR A 70 -12.34 15.38 -10.29
CA TYR A 70 -12.85 16.60 -10.90
C TYR A 70 -13.18 16.38 -12.38
N LEU A 71 -12.27 15.81 -13.16
CA LEU A 71 -12.49 15.55 -14.58
C LEU A 71 -13.63 14.56 -14.81
N ILE A 72 -13.70 13.46 -14.06
CA ILE A 72 -14.78 12.46 -14.17
C ILE A 72 -16.14 13.11 -13.87
N SER A 73 -16.23 13.96 -12.84
CA SER A 73 -17.48 14.65 -12.49
C SER A 73 -18.01 15.58 -13.59
N ARG A 74 -17.13 16.02 -14.49
CA ARG A 74 -17.43 16.93 -15.59
C ARG A 74 -17.74 16.21 -16.91
N HIS A 75 -17.51 14.90 -16.98
CA HIS A 75 -17.70 14.07 -18.18
C HIS A 75 -18.59 12.86 -17.83
N PRO A 76 -19.93 13.04 -17.79
CA PRO A 76 -20.88 11.99 -17.40
C PRO A 76 -20.73 10.70 -18.23
N GLU A 77 -20.36 10.82 -19.50
CA GLU A 77 -20.09 9.69 -20.39
C GLU A 77 -18.88 8.85 -19.96
N VAL A 78 -17.83 9.50 -19.43
CA VAL A 78 -16.65 8.82 -18.88
C VAL A 78 -17.02 8.15 -17.56
N GLN A 79 -17.75 8.87 -16.70
CA GLN A 79 -18.23 8.36 -15.43
C GLN A 79 -19.10 7.10 -15.61
N GLN A 80 -20.02 7.12 -16.58
CA GLN A 80 -20.90 5.98 -16.85
C GLN A 80 -20.10 4.77 -17.36
N LYS A 81 -19.16 4.97 -18.30
CA LYS A 81 -18.30 3.90 -18.81
C LYS A 81 -17.45 3.25 -17.71
N ALA A 82 -16.85 4.07 -16.83
CA ALA A 82 -16.07 3.57 -15.71
C ALA A 82 -16.95 2.78 -14.71
N PHE A 83 -18.16 3.27 -14.43
CA PHE A 83 -19.11 2.59 -13.55
C PHE A 83 -19.59 1.25 -14.13
N ASP A 84 -19.90 1.21 -15.43
CA ASP A 84 -20.32 0.00 -16.13
C ASP A 84 -19.21 -1.05 -16.14
N GLU A 85 -17.95 -0.64 -16.33
CA GLU A 85 -16.79 -1.54 -16.22
C GLU A 85 -16.67 -2.13 -14.81
N VAL A 86 -16.75 -1.29 -13.77
CA VAL A 86 -16.68 -1.74 -12.37
C VAL A 86 -17.79 -2.75 -12.08
N LEU A 87 -19.03 -2.49 -12.49
CA LEU A 87 -20.13 -3.44 -12.31
C LEU A 87 -19.94 -4.74 -13.07
N LYS A 88 -19.37 -4.69 -14.28
CA LYS A 88 -19.10 -5.87 -15.10
C LYS A 88 -18.02 -6.76 -14.48
N VAL A 89 -16.96 -6.18 -13.94
CA VAL A 89 -15.79 -6.90 -13.42
C VAL A 89 -15.96 -7.31 -11.96
N ILE A 90 -16.39 -6.39 -11.11
CA ILE A 90 -16.50 -6.62 -9.66
C ILE A 90 -17.88 -7.17 -9.28
N GLY A 91 -18.93 -6.77 -10.02
CA GLY A 91 -20.30 -7.14 -9.72
C GLY A 91 -20.99 -6.16 -8.75
N PRO A 92 -22.30 -6.36 -8.50
CA PRO A 92 -23.08 -5.48 -7.62
C PRO A 92 -22.88 -5.76 -6.12
N ASP A 93 -22.25 -6.89 -5.76
CA ASP A 93 -22.03 -7.28 -4.37
C ASP A 93 -20.88 -6.46 -3.75
N LYS A 94 -21.25 -5.56 -2.84
CA LYS A 94 -20.31 -4.69 -2.11
C LYS A 94 -19.62 -5.38 -0.94
N THR A 95 -20.07 -6.58 -0.55
CA THR A 95 -19.52 -7.33 0.59
C THR A 95 -18.39 -8.28 0.17
N ARG A 96 -18.34 -8.61 -1.13
CA ARG A 96 -17.30 -9.46 -1.70
C ARG A 96 -15.96 -8.70 -1.75
N PRO A 97 -14.87 -9.28 -1.23
CA PRO A 97 -13.55 -8.66 -1.35
C PRO A 97 -13.11 -8.65 -2.82
N VAL A 98 -12.54 -7.52 -3.24
CA VAL A 98 -11.95 -7.35 -4.57
C VAL A 98 -10.55 -7.95 -4.57
N GLY A 99 -10.32 -8.93 -5.45
CA GLY A 99 -9.02 -9.54 -5.65
C GLY A 99 -8.16 -8.80 -6.67
N MET A 100 -6.89 -9.20 -6.77
CA MET A 100 -5.96 -8.64 -7.76
C MET A 100 -6.37 -8.95 -9.21
N ARG A 101 -7.06 -10.08 -9.44
CA ARG A 101 -7.51 -10.46 -10.79
C ARG A 101 -8.55 -9.48 -11.31
N GLU A 102 -9.50 -9.10 -10.46
CA GLU A 102 -10.52 -8.12 -10.80
C GLU A 102 -9.92 -6.74 -11.06
N LEU A 103 -8.96 -6.30 -10.23
CA LEU A 103 -8.27 -5.02 -10.45
C LEU A 103 -7.55 -4.96 -11.81
N GLN A 104 -6.95 -6.07 -12.25
CA GLN A 104 -6.27 -6.16 -13.55
C GLN A 104 -7.23 -6.13 -14.75
N GLU A 105 -8.52 -6.36 -14.53
CA GLU A 105 -9.54 -6.31 -15.59
C GLU A 105 -10.24 -4.95 -15.71
N LEU A 106 -9.92 -3.97 -14.85
CA LEU A 106 -10.43 -2.60 -14.92
C LEU A 106 -9.63 -1.73 -15.93
N LYS A 107 -9.65 -2.15 -17.20
CA LYS A 107 -8.79 -1.61 -18.27
C LYS A 107 -9.17 -0.19 -18.66
N TYR A 108 -10.45 0.14 -18.65
CA TYR A 108 -10.92 1.49 -18.94
C TYR A 108 -10.55 2.43 -17.80
N LEU A 109 -10.74 2.03 -16.54
CA LEU A 109 -10.39 2.85 -15.39
C LEU A 109 -8.88 3.13 -15.30
N GLU A 110 -8.02 2.22 -15.77
CA GLU A 110 -6.57 2.45 -15.89
C GLU A 110 -6.21 3.56 -16.91
N CYS A 111 -7.10 3.84 -17.87
CA CYS A 111 -6.91 4.85 -18.92
C CYS A 111 -7.50 6.23 -18.59
N VAL A 112 -8.22 6.37 -17.46
CA VAL A 112 -8.88 7.61 -17.02
C VAL A 112 -7.95 8.42 -16.13
#